data_AF-A0A8C8CT98-F1
#
_entry.id   AF-A0A8C8CT98-F1
#
_cell.length_a   1.000
_cell.length_b   1.000
_cell.length_c   1.000
_cell.angle_alpha   90.00
_cell.angle_beta   90.00
_cell.angle_gamma   90.00
#
_symmetry.space_group_name_H-M   'P 1'
#
loop_
_entity.id
_entity.type
_entity.pdbx_description
1 polymer ?
#
loop_
_entity_poly.entity_id
_entity_poly.type
_entity_poly.pdbx_seq_one_letter_code
_entity_poly.pdbx_strand_id
1 'polypeptide(L)'
;MLTAIVRRLQIITQISTLQVGSYFGSVLCALDFNGDTKTDYLLVGAPYFHQRGEEGRVIIFKLNQAQGKFDKESWEWHGLDSYIYARFGSAISSAGDLDGNGYNDVAVGAPLEEDETCGCSGSIYIYNGVQEGLQRDHSQRIKAAEFEMKLRHFGQSVSAFSDKKSADRRRQLYISVGSQGTVTVLKTIPVIVFKPKLTMKPNTIPTSAQTNSKTKMEQVTLAICFQAQRGNIGPGEELPISYNIDLDAGQNKKRLSFEDKANGEGIFTILSDTNCLNPIKLFFTGCYDCFSPIEIKLNFKLNTTEPPLRILDFCTPTEFTEKIQFEKECEVKDKCRGNISLSDSRLSKDMVIIGMTQNLMIDFHLTNFGDSAYMTTLVLAYPNMLLFNKFTMKMEGSVCENQVKENISYLKCHLLHPVFKKNTQVHFSISWQLVNKKSEMREAEITANLTCENGGTQVLYFKTYHFGIKNALKVQLTGEATPNIVKLTDQTIENKDLTFKFQVCLQCFRLSIMCSNQIKFIYKALFTSADVTKCLYRNPA
;
A
#
# COMPACT_ATOMS: atom_id res chain seq x y z
N MET A 1 51.10 5.40 44.68
CA MET A 1 50.12 6.49 44.43
C MET A 1 49.29 6.10 43.22
N LEU A 2 48.04 5.68 43.40
CA LEU A 2 47.07 5.59 42.30
C LEU A 2 46.44 6.97 42.13
N THR A 3 46.85 7.69 41.10
CA THR A 3 46.19 8.92 40.67
C THR A 3 44.81 8.54 40.12
N ALA A 4 43.76 8.77 40.92
CA ALA A 4 42.39 8.64 40.47
C ALA A 4 42.13 9.71 39.39
N ILE A 5 42.00 9.29 38.13
CA ILE A 5 41.57 10.15 37.04
C ILE A 5 40.07 10.40 37.24
N VAL A 6 39.72 11.51 37.90
CA VAL A 6 38.33 11.97 37.97
C VAL A 6 37.98 12.58 36.60
N ARG A 7 37.41 11.77 35.70
CA ARG A 7 36.82 12.29 34.46
C ARG A 7 35.55 13.07 34.82
N ARG A 8 35.52 14.37 34.52
CA ARG A 8 34.30 15.18 34.67
C ARG A 8 33.25 14.69 33.67
N LEU A 9 32.04 14.43 34.14
CA LEU A 9 30.89 14.13 33.29
C LEU A 9 30.43 15.42 32.61
N GLN A 10 30.13 15.34 31.32
CA GLN A 10 29.54 16.43 30.54
C GLN A 10 28.19 15.96 29.98
N ILE A 11 27.21 16.86 29.96
CA ILE A 11 25.91 16.58 29.36
C ILE A 11 26.09 16.60 27.83
N ILE A 12 25.86 15.44 27.19
CA ILE A 12 25.98 15.29 25.73
C ILE A 12 24.64 15.59 25.04
N THR A 13 23.52 15.23 25.66
CA THR A 13 22.16 15.41 25.11
C THR A 13 21.14 15.44 26.24
N GLN A 14 20.08 16.23 26.07
CA GLN A 14 18.91 16.27 26.94
C GLN A 14 17.66 16.17 26.06
N ILE A 15 16.73 15.31 26.48
CA ILE A 15 15.51 14.99 25.72
C ILE A 15 14.31 15.25 26.63
N SER A 16 13.32 15.99 26.13
CA SER A 16 12.11 16.35 26.87
C SER A 16 10.85 16.01 26.08
N THR A 17 9.83 15.54 26.79
CA THR A 17 8.46 15.34 26.30
C THR A 17 7.60 16.58 26.53
N LEU A 18 6.48 16.69 25.81
CA LEU A 18 5.52 17.80 25.92
C LEU A 18 4.50 17.60 27.04
N GLN A 19 4.26 16.37 27.53
CA GLN A 19 3.20 16.10 28.49
C GLN A 19 3.73 16.07 29.93
N VAL A 20 3.36 17.09 30.71
CA VAL A 20 3.61 17.16 32.16
C VAL A 20 2.85 16.04 32.88
N GLY A 21 3.48 15.44 33.89
CA GLY A 21 2.87 14.35 34.67
C GLY A 21 2.95 12.97 34.02
N SER A 22 3.41 12.85 32.77
CA SER A 22 3.56 11.57 32.07
C SER A 22 4.63 10.64 32.67
N TYR A 23 5.47 11.19 33.56
CA TYR A 23 6.59 10.49 34.20
C TYR A 23 7.62 9.95 33.19
N PHE A 24 7.75 10.61 32.04
CA PHE A 24 8.74 10.29 31.02
C PHE A 24 10.17 10.25 31.59
N GLY A 25 10.88 9.17 31.31
CA GLY A 25 12.21 8.94 31.85
C GLY A 25 12.22 8.09 33.13
N SER A 26 11.06 7.62 33.60
CA SER A 26 10.98 6.75 34.77
C SER A 26 11.61 5.39 34.56
N VAL A 27 11.60 4.89 33.32
CA VAL A 27 12.24 3.65 32.89
C VAL A 27 13.06 3.93 31.65
N LEU A 28 14.31 3.47 31.65
CA LEU A 28 15.24 3.60 30.53
C LEU A 28 15.73 2.22 30.14
N CYS A 29 15.74 1.91 28.84
CA CYS A 29 16.33 0.70 28.29
C CYS A 29 17.26 1.07 27.13
N ALA A 30 18.56 0.89 27.34
CA ALA A 30 19.55 0.96 26.27
C ALA A 30 19.60 -0.40 25.57
N LEU A 31 19.29 -0.43 24.29
CA LEU A 31 19.23 -1.63 23.48
C LEU A 31 20.38 -1.63 22.48
N ASP A 32 21.26 -2.61 22.61
CA ASP A 32 22.09 -3.10 21.51
C ASP A 32 21.16 -3.93 20.61
N PHE A 33 20.88 -3.44 19.41
CA PHE A 33 19.85 -4.01 18.56
C PHE A 33 20.38 -5.11 17.66
N ASN A 34 21.59 -4.94 17.15
CA ASN A 34 22.22 -5.88 16.20
C ASN A 34 23.21 -6.86 16.86
N GLY A 35 23.38 -6.78 18.18
CA GLY A 35 24.29 -7.64 18.94
C GLY A 35 25.77 -7.28 18.78
N ASP A 36 26.10 -6.08 18.30
CA ASP A 36 27.48 -5.63 18.07
C ASP A 36 28.16 -5.06 19.32
N THR A 37 27.52 -5.16 20.49
CA THR A 37 27.91 -4.64 21.80
C THR A 37 27.80 -3.12 21.95
N LYS A 38 27.25 -2.41 20.97
CA LYS A 38 26.96 -0.97 21.05
C LYS A 38 25.46 -0.74 21.15
N THR A 39 25.08 0.33 21.84
CA THR A 39 23.67 0.74 21.91
C THR A 39 23.25 1.37 20.59
N ASP A 40 22.18 0.86 20.01
CA ASP A 40 21.54 1.42 18.81
C ASP A 40 20.26 2.18 19.14
N TYR A 41 19.52 1.74 20.15
CA TYR A 41 18.26 2.37 20.56
C TYR A 41 18.25 2.69 22.05
N LEU A 42 17.58 3.78 22.39
CA LEU A 42 17.19 4.14 23.74
C LEU A 42 15.66 4.17 23.81
N LEU A 43 15.09 3.32 24.65
CA LEU A 43 13.66 3.27 24.90
C LEU A 43 13.36 3.92 26.24
N VAL A 44 12.36 4.79 26.25
CA VAL A 44 12.01 5.61 27.41
C VAL A 44 10.55 5.42 27.76
N GLY A 45 10.29 4.93 28.97
CA GLY A 45 8.94 4.76 29.51
C GLY A 45 8.34 6.08 29.99
N ALA A 46 7.06 6.27 29.72
CA ALA A 46 6.19 7.31 30.26
C ALA A 46 4.87 6.66 30.70
N PRO A 47 4.87 5.87 31.80
CA PRO A 47 3.73 5.04 32.19
C PRO A 47 2.47 5.83 32.60
N TYR A 48 2.62 7.11 32.93
CA TYR A 48 1.49 8.00 33.24
C TYR A 48 1.11 8.92 32.07
N PHE A 49 1.62 8.61 30.88
CA PHE A 49 1.13 9.29 29.68
C PHE A 49 -0.38 9.09 29.57
N HIS A 50 -1.10 10.18 29.32
CA HIS A 50 -2.55 10.19 29.33
C HIS A 50 -3.16 10.89 28.12
N GLN A 51 -4.14 10.25 27.49
CA GLN A 51 -4.99 10.84 26.47
C GLN A 51 -6.47 10.74 26.87
N ARG A 52 -6.91 9.56 27.32
CA ARG A 52 -8.24 9.27 27.86
C ARG A 52 -8.16 8.79 29.31
N GLY A 53 -7.09 8.08 29.67
CA GLY A 53 -6.74 7.66 31.03
C GLY A 53 -5.22 7.55 31.20
N GLU A 54 -4.71 6.82 32.19
CA GLU A 54 -3.28 6.52 32.33
C GLU A 54 -2.84 5.35 31.42
N GLU A 55 -2.89 5.52 30.10
CA GLU A 55 -2.59 4.42 29.16
C GLU A 55 -1.11 4.04 29.19
N GLY A 56 -0.25 5.03 29.33
CA GLY A 56 1.20 4.88 29.24
C GLY A 56 1.73 4.80 27.81
N ARG A 57 3.01 5.14 27.64
CA ARG A 57 3.73 5.11 26.35
C ARG A 57 5.18 4.67 26.55
N VAL A 58 5.75 4.08 25.49
CA VAL A 58 7.19 3.94 25.35
C VAL A 58 7.63 4.72 24.11
N ILE A 59 8.56 5.64 24.31
CA ILE A 59 9.11 6.49 23.27
C ILE A 59 10.46 5.90 22.83
N ILE A 60 10.65 5.76 21.52
CA ILE A 60 11.82 5.12 20.94
C ILE A 60 12.74 6.21 20.36
N PHE A 61 14.02 6.11 20.70
CA PHE A 61 15.07 6.94 20.11
C PHE A 61 16.13 6.06 19.47
N LYS A 62 16.56 6.42 18.27
CA LYS A 62 17.62 5.73 17.53
C LYS A 62 18.91 6.52 17.60
N LEU A 63 20.03 5.86 17.85
CA LEU A 63 21.34 6.48 17.88
C LEU A 63 21.77 6.84 16.45
N ASN A 64 21.93 8.13 16.22
CA ASN A 64 22.61 8.66 15.06
C ASN A 64 24.12 8.56 15.30
N GLN A 65 24.73 7.47 14.82
CA GLN A 65 26.16 7.21 15.04
C GLN A 65 27.07 8.32 14.51
N ALA A 66 26.68 9.05 13.45
CA ALA A 66 27.47 10.14 12.89
C ALA A 66 27.51 11.37 13.82
N GLN A 67 26.43 11.62 14.57
CA GLN A 67 26.31 12.76 15.48
C GLN A 67 26.57 12.39 16.95
N GLY A 68 26.55 11.09 17.27
CA GLY A 68 26.61 10.60 18.65
C GLY A 68 25.39 11.01 19.49
N LYS A 69 24.24 11.21 18.84
CA LYS A 69 23.00 11.69 19.47
C LYS A 69 21.82 10.78 19.17
N PHE A 70 20.85 10.78 20.07
CA PHE A 70 19.62 10.02 19.92
C PHE A 70 18.54 10.85 19.22
N ASP A 71 18.11 10.41 18.05
CA ASP A 71 17.01 11.00 17.30
C ASP A 71 15.70 10.29 17.65
N LYS A 72 14.62 11.04 17.87
CA LYS A 72 13.30 10.47 18.19
C LYS A 72 12.71 9.83 16.93
N GLU A 73 12.25 8.59 17.04
CA GLU A 73 11.46 7.95 15.98
C GLU A 73 10.11 8.64 15.77
N SER A 74 9.57 8.57 14.56
CA SER A 74 8.28 9.20 14.23
C SER A 74 7.06 8.46 14.79
N TRP A 75 7.29 7.36 15.50
CA TRP A 75 6.29 6.45 16.05
C TRP A 75 6.67 6.08 17.50
N GLU A 76 5.69 5.59 18.25
CA GLU A 76 5.81 5.25 19.67
C GLU A 76 5.08 3.94 19.93
N TRP A 77 5.43 3.22 21.01
CA TRP A 77 4.65 2.06 21.44
C TRP A 77 3.63 2.45 22.51
N HIS A 78 2.48 1.80 22.43
CA HIS A 78 1.39 1.92 23.38
C HIS A 78 0.74 0.55 23.62
N GLY A 79 0.04 0.41 24.74
CA GLY A 79 -0.81 -0.75 25.01
C GLY A 79 -2.07 -0.75 24.12
N LEU A 80 -2.95 -1.72 24.35
CA LEU A 80 -4.22 -1.80 23.63
C LEU A 80 -5.16 -0.65 23.99
N ASP A 81 -5.83 -0.09 22.98
CA ASP A 81 -6.70 1.09 23.13
C ASP A 81 -7.92 0.88 24.04
N SER A 82 -8.27 -0.36 24.34
CA SER A 82 -9.35 -0.72 25.26
C SER A 82 -8.98 -0.49 26.73
N TYR A 83 -7.69 -0.51 27.08
CA TYR A 83 -7.24 -0.44 28.47
C TYR A 83 -6.64 0.92 28.80
N ILE A 84 -7.51 1.85 29.20
CA ILE A 84 -7.13 3.24 29.38
C ILE A 84 -6.30 3.52 30.65
N TYR A 85 -6.10 2.55 31.55
CA TYR A 85 -5.30 2.69 32.77
C TYR A 85 -4.14 1.69 32.84
N ALA A 86 -3.73 1.11 31.69
CA ALA A 86 -2.78 0.00 31.64
C ALA A 86 -1.37 0.33 32.20
N ARG A 87 -1.00 1.62 32.26
CA ARG A 87 0.34 2.10 32.58
C ARG A 87 1.44 1.41 31.78
N PHE A 88 1.20 1.27 30.48
CA PHE A 88 2.14 0.67 29.55
C PHE A 88 3.49 1.39 29.60
N GLY A 89 4.59 0.63 29.61
CA GLY A 89 5.94 1.20 29.77
C GLY A 89 6.40 1.35 31.22
N SER A 90 5.68 0.74 32.18
CA SER A 90 6.09 0.69 33.60
C SER A 90 7.34 -0.17 33.82
N ALA A 91 7.65 -1.07 32.89
CA ALA A 91 8.89 -1.83 32.84
C ALA A 91 9.29 -2.03 31.37
N ILE A 92 10.60 -1.96 31.08
CA ILE A 92 11.16 -2.18 29.75
C ILE A 92 12.46 -2.96 29.95
N SER A 93 12.62 -4.08 29.25
CA SER A 93 13.85 -4.90 29.28
C SER A 93 14.25 -5.26 27.87
N SER A 94 15.55 -5.12 27.54
CA SER A 94 16.13 -5.86 26.42
C SER A 94 15.97 -7.34 26.72
N ALA A 95 15.35 -8.07 25.80
CA ALA A 95 15.01 -9.48 25.97
C ALA A 95 16.06 -10.42 25.33
N GLY A 96 17.01 -9.85 24.58
CA GLY A 96 17.88 -10.60 23.67
C GLY A 96 17.12 -11.05 22.43
N ASP A 97 17.79 -11.78 21.55
CA ASP A 97 17.22 -12.36 20.33
C ASP A 97 16.37 -13.62 20.67
N LEU A 98 15.06 -13.43 20.91
CA LEU A 98 14.12 -14.46 21.35
C LEU A 98 13.72 -15.40 20.22
N ASP A 99 13.71 -14.94 18.96
CA ASP A 99 13.28 -15.70 17.79
C ASP A 99 14.46 -16.22 16.92
N GLY A 100 15.69 -15.88 17.30
CA GLY A 100 16.94 -16.31 16.68
C GLY A 100 17.23 -15.65 15.34
N ASN A 101 16.66 -14.47 15.07
CA ASN A 101 16.76 -13.78 13.79
C ASN A 101 18.00 -12.88 13.64
N GLY A 102 18.80 -12.74 14.70
CA GLY A 102 20.00 -11.93 14.75
C GLY A 102 19.83 -10.52 15.31
N TYR A 103 18.60 -10.12 15.68
CA TYR A 103 18.29 -8.83 16.28
C TYR A 103 17.73 -9.02 17.68
N ASN A 104 18.12 -8.16 18.61
CA ASN A 104 17.63 -8.24 19.99
C ASN A 104 16.23 -7.65 20.12
N ASP A 105 15.40 -8.36 20.87
CA ASP A 105 14.00 -8.03 21.13
C ASP A 105 13.82 -7.25 22.44
N VAL A 106 12.60 -6.76 22.67
CA VAL A 106 12.23 -5.99 23.86
C VAL A 106 10.96 -6.54 24.50
N ALA A 107 10.96 -6.61 25.83
CA ALA A 107 9.77 -6.87 26.62
C ALA A 107 9.32 -5.59 27.35
N VAL A 108 8.02 -5.28 27.29
CA VAL A 108 7.41 -4.10 27.92
C VAL A 108 6.26 -4.50 28.83
N GLY A 109 6.20 -3.93 30.03
CA GLY A 109 5.17 -4.22 31.02
C GLY A 109 4.00 -3.23 31.02
N ALA A 110 2.80 -3.76 31.26
CA ALA A 110 1.54 -3.05 31.45
C ALA A 110 0.81 -3.61 32.70
N PRO A 111 1.28 -3.28 33.92
CA PRO A 111 0.85 -3.94 35.14
C PRO A 111 -0.61 -3.69 35.55
N LEU A 112 -1.26 -2.68 34.98
CA LEU A 112 -2.65 -2.33 35.31
C LEU A 112 -3.63 -2.67 34.17
N GLU A 113 -3.18 -3.41 33.16
CA GLU A 113 -4.08 -3.89 32.12
C GLU A 113 -5.13 -4.89 32.68
N GLU A 114 -6.34 -4.88 32.11
CA GLU A 114 -7.53 -5.68 32.50
C GLU A 114 -8.30 -5.22 33.77
N ASP A 115 -8.47 -3.91 33.94
CA ASP A 115 -9.04 -3.28 35.15
C ASP A 115 -10.58 -3.12 35.20
N GLU A 116 -11.38 -3.96 34.54
CA GLU A 116 -12.81 -3.60 34.36
C GLU A 116 -13.75 -3.98 35.51
N THR A 117 -13.39 -4.87 36.45
CA THR A 117 -14.32 -5.20 37.57
C THR A 117 -13.70 -5.56 38.93
N CYS A 118 -12.47 -6.11 39.03
CA CYS A 118 -11.85 -6.43 40.34
C CYS A 118 -10.37 -6.87 40.33
N GLY A 119 -9.61 -6.79 39.23
CA GLY A 119 -8.29 -7.41 39.18
C GLY A 119 -7.33 -6.77 38.21
N CYS A 120 -6.48 -5.88 38.70
CA CYS A 120 -5.28 -5.37 38.04
C CYS A 120 -4.29 -6.53 37.78
N SER A 121 -4.64 -7.43 36.85
CA SER A 121 -3.92 -8.68 36.63
C SER A 121 -2.59 -8.39 35.95
N GLY A 122 -2.61 -7.52 34.94
CA GLY A 122 -1.43 -7.03 34.25
C GLY A 122 -1.02 -7.90 33.05
N SER A 123 -0.13 -7.38 32.22
CA SER A 123 0.35 -8.03 31.00
C SER A 123 1.77 -7.61 30.66
N ILE A 124 2.44 -8.41 29.83
CA ILE A 124 3.66 -8.01 29.14
C ILE A 124 3.50 -8.15 27.63
N TYR A 125 4.27 -7.35 26.90
CA TYR A 125 4.31 -7.30 25.44
C TYR A 125 5.73 -7.57 24.96
N ILE A 126 5.86 -8.40 23.93
CA ILE A 126 7.12 -8.68 23.24
C ILE A 126 7.11 -7.95 21.89
N TYR A 127 8.16 -7.18 21.65
CA TYR A 127 8.41 -6.48 20.40
C TYR A 127 9.70 -7.01 19.80
N ASN A 128 9.62 -7.50 18.57
CA ASN A 128 10.79 -8.07 17.91
C ASN A 128 11.63 -7.04 17.18
N GLY A 129 12.93 -7.31 17.10
CA GLY A 129 13.81 -6.68 16.13
C GLY A 129 13.78 -7.39 14.78
N VAL A 130 13.85 -6.64 13.69
CA VAL A 130 13.95 -7.16 12.31
C VAL A 130 14.96 -6.35 11.51
N GLN A 131 15.29 -6.75 10.28
CA GLN A 131 16.28 -6.03 9.48
C GLN A 131 15.99 -4.53 9.30
N GLU A 132 14.72 -4.15 9.25
CA GLU A 132 14.25 -2.77 9.11
C GLU A 132 14.29 -1.96 10.42
N GLY A 133 14.56 -2.58 11.58
CA GLY A 133 14.55 -1.96 12.91
C GLY A 133 13.61 -2.68 13.88
N LEU A 134 13.19 -1.97 14.94
CA LEU A 134 12.20 -2.47 15.88
C LEU A 134 10.80 -2.50 15.24
N GLN A 135 10.06 -3.60 15.44
CA GLN A 135 8.68 -3.69 14.99
C GLN A 135 7.77 -2.72 15.76
N ARG A 136 6.76 -2.17 15.08
CA ARG A 136 5.80 -1.23 15.66
C ARG A 136 4.71 -1.93 16.46
N ASP A 137 4.28 -3.09 15.98
CA ASP A 137 3.31 -3.93 16.63
C ASP A 137 4.03 -5.00 17.47
N HIS A 138 3.41 -5.41 18.56
CA HIS A 138 3.93 -6.51 19.37
C HIS A 138 3.68 -7.84 18.67
N SER A 139 4.61 -8.78 18.77
CA SER A 139 4.43 -10.14 18.25
C SER A 139 3.69 -11.04 19.22
N GLN A 140 3.79 -10.74 20.52
CA GLN A 140 3.15 -11.51 21.58
C GLN A 140 2.73 -10.61 22.73
N ARG A 141 1.51 -10.83 23.23
CA ARG A 141 1.02 -10.32 24.52
C ARG A 141 0.80 -11.50 25.44
N ILE A 142 1.36 -11.45 26.64
CA ILE A 142 1.22 -12.49 27.66
C ILE A 142 0.46 -11.90 28.83
N LYS A 143 -0.68 -12.51 29.17
CA LYS A 143 -1.60 -11.98 30.16
C LYS A 143 -1.48 -12.75 31.45
N ALA A 144 -1.57 -12.06 32.58
CA ALA A 144 -1.68 -12.73 33.87
C ALA A 144 -2.87 -13.73 33.94
N ALA A 145 -3.98 -13.40 33.27
CA ALA A 145 -5.18 -14.22 33.25
C ALA A 145 -5.03 -15.56 32.51
N GLU A 146 -3.96 -15.73 31.70
CA GLU A 146 -3.66 -16.98 31.00
C GLU A 146 -3.02 -18.03 31.92
N PHE A 147 -2.58 -17.63 33.11
CA PHE A 147 -2.06 -18.55 34.11
C PHE A 147 -3.18 -19.03 35.04
N GLU A 148 -3.09 -20.28 35.50
CA GLU A 148 -4.02 -20.85 36.47
C GLU A 148 -4.01 -20.11 37.83
N MET A 149 -2.96 -19.32 38.09
CA MET A 149 -2.78 -18.52 39.29
C MET A 149 -3.29 -17.08 39.10
N LYS A 150 -3.95 -16.54 40.14
CA LYS A 150 -4.40 -15.14 40.16
C LYS A 150 -3.22 -14.21 40.45
N LEU A 151 -2.54 -13.75 39.40
CA LEU A 151 -1.51 -12.73 39.50
C LEU A 151 -2.11 -11.33 39.55
N ARG A 152 -1.40 -10.41 40.22
CA ARG A 152 -1.72 -8.97 40.24
C ARG A 152 -0.47 -8.19 39.89
N HIS A 153 -0.64 -7.09 39.15
CA HIS A 153 0.45 -6.24 38.70
C HIS A 153 1.54 -6.98 37.92
N PHE A 154 1.15 -8.04 37.19
CA PHE A 154 2.06 -8.78 36.33
C PHE A 154 2.62 -7.85 35.26
N GLY A 155 3.95 -7.78 35.16
CA GLY A 155 4.64 -6.84 34.28
C GLY A 155 5.05 -5.54 34.97
N GLN A 156 4.92 -5.42 36.30
CA GLN A 156 5.45 -4.26 37.03
C GLN A 156 6.98 -4.19 37.01
N SER A 157 7.64 -5.33 36.80
CA SER A 157 9.06 -5.43 36.52
C SER A 157 9.30 -6.57 35.54
N VAL A 158 10.29 -6.40 34.67
CA VAL A 158 10.66 -7.41 33.67
C VAL A 158 12.17 -7.45 33.59
N SER A 159 12.73 -8.65 33.54
CA SER A 159 14.17 -8.86 33.30
C SER A 159 14.35 -10.12 32.49
N ALA A 160 15.11 -10.04 31.39
CA ALA A 160 15.53 -11.22 30.65
C ALA A 160 16.88 -11.74 31.14
N PHE A 161 17.07 -13.05 31.04
CA PHE A 161 18.35 -13.68 31.31
C PHE A 161 18.54 -14.91 30.41
N SER A 162 19.74 -15.45 30.41
CA SER A 162 20.10 -16.61 29.59
C SER A 162 20.94 -17.59 30.38
N ASP A 163 20.71 -18.89 30.17
CA ASP A 163 21.63 -19.91 30.68
C ASP A 163 22.68 -20.28 29.60
N LYS A 164 23.94 -20.38 30.02
CA LYS A 164 25.08 -20.80 29.18
C LYS A 164 25.32 -22.32 29.23
N LYS A 165 24.62 -23.08 30.09
CA LYS A 165 24.95 -24.49 30.39
C LYS A 165 24.45 -25.56 29.41
N SER A 166 23.80 -25.20 28.31
CA SER A 166 23.40 -26.21 27.32
C SER A 166 24.61 -26.71 26.53
N ALA A 167 24.85 -28.03 26.58
CA ALA A 167 25.84 -28.71 25.73
C ALA A 167 25.58 -28.54 24.22
N ASP A 168 24.36 -28.12 23.87
CA ASP A 168 23.98 -27.65 22.55
C ASP A 168 24.21 -26.13 22.50
N ARG A 169 24.96 -25.63 21.51
CA ARG A 169 25.45 -24.23 21.40
C ARG A 169 24.37 -23.13 21.33
N ARG A 170 23.11 -23.44 21.67
CA ARG A 170 21.97 -22.53 21.68
C ARG A 170 21.81 -21.95 23.08
N ARG A 171 21.90 -20.62 23.15
CA ARG A 171 21.64 -19.84 24.36
C ARG A 171 20.14 -19.88 24.66
N GLN A 172 19.71 -20.62 25.68
CA GLN A 172 18.32 -20.62 26.11
C GLN A 172 18.01 -19.29 26.80
N LEU A 173 17.01 -18.58 26.31
CA LEU A 173 16.55 -17.31 26.88
C LEU A 173 15.33 -17.51 27.77
N TYR A 174 15.26 -16.70 28.81
CA TYR A 174 14.19 -16.67 29.79
C TYR A 174 13.79 -15.23 30.06
N ILE A 175 12.50 -15.01 30.32
CA ILE A 175 11.95 -13.72 30.75
C ILE A 175 11.37 -13.90 32.14
N SER A 176 11.90 -13.16 33.10
CA SER A 176 11.34 -13.07 34.45
C SER A 176 10.42 -11.86 34.54
N VAL A 177 9.23 -12.06 35.09
CA VAL A 177 8.17 -11.05 35.21
C VAL A 177 7.74 -10.95 36.66
N GLY A 178 7.85 -9.76 37.23
CA GLY A 178 7.38 -9.47 38.57
C GLY A 178 5.88 -9.22 38.61
N SER A 179 5.29 -9.68 39.70
CA SER A 179 3.90 -9.49 40.12
C SER A 179 3.87 -9.15 41.61
N GLN A 180 2.72 -8.78 42.14
CA GLN A 180 2.55 -8.57 43.58
C GLN A 180 2.82 -9.87 44.33
N GLY A 181 3.91 -9.89 45.12
CA GLY A 181 4.30 -11.03 45.96
C GLY A 181 4.79 -12.28 45.22
N THR A 182 4.94 -12.24 43.90
CA THR A 182 5.31 -13.39 43.06
C THR A 182 6.20 -12.98 41.88
N VAL A 183 7.02 -13.91 41.39
CA VAL A 183 7.84 -13.75 40.17
C VAL A 183 7.60 -14.96 39.28
N THR A 184 7.24 -14.71 38.03
CA THR A 184 7.02 -15.74 37.00
C THR A 184 8.22 -15.80 36.09
N VAL A 185 8.73 -16.99 35.77
CA VAL A 185 9.83 -17.18 34.82
C VAL A 185 9.31 -17.93 33.60
N LEU A 186 9.37 -17.26 32.44
CA LEU A 186 8.92 -17.75 31.16
C LEU A 186 10.13 -18.24 30.35
N LYS A 187 10.01 -19.42 29.75
CA LYS A 187 11.03 -20.02 28.89
C LYS A 187 10.67 -19.76 27.42
N THR A 188 11.63 -19.33 26.61
CA THR A 188 11.45 -19.22 25.15
C THR A 188 11.39 -20.59 24.48
N ILE A 189 10.53 -20.72 23.46
CA ILE A 189 10.44 -21.91 22.61
C ILE A 189 11.23 -21.64 21.32
N PRO A 190 12.13 -22.53 20.88
CA PRO A 190 12.90 -22.33 19.66
C PRO A 190 12.03 -22.13 18.42
N VAL A 191 12.31 -21.09 17.65
CA VAL A 191 11.62 -20.77 16.40
C VAL A 191 12.27 -21.51 15.22
N ILE A 192 11.46 -21.95 14.26
CA ILE A 192 11.90 -22.51 12.98
C ILE A 192 11.20 -21.81 11.81
N VAL A 193 11.97 -21.54 10.76
CA VAL A 193 11.50 -20.88 9.54
C VAL A 193 11.66 -21.83 8.37
N PHE A 194 10.56 -22.19 7.72
CA PHE A 194 10.58 -22.97 6.49
C PHE A 194 10.33 -22.09 5.27
N LYS A 195 11.08 -22.35 4.20
CA LYS A 195 10.80 -21.86 2.85
C LYS A 195 10.56 -23.07 1.95
N PRO A 196 9.28 -23.45 1.70
CA PRO A 196 8.97 -24.53 0.79
C PRO A 196 9.45 -24.21 -0.63
N LYS A 197 9.99 -25.22 -1.31
CA LYS A 197 10.30 -25.18 -2.74
C LYS A 197 9.32 -26.10 -3.46
N LEU A 198 8.48 -25.53 -4.31
CA LEU A 198 7.58 -26.25 -5.20
C LEU A 198 8.25 -26.38 -6.57
N THR A 199 8.27 -27.58 -7.15
CA THR A 199 8.90 -27.81 -8.46
C THR A 199 8.04 -28.71 -9.32
N MET A 200 7.67 -28.19 -10.49
CA MET A 200 6.79 -28.80 -11.48
C MET A 200 7.56 -29.46 -12.61
N LYS A 201 7.14 -30.65 -13.01
CA LYS A 201 7.62 -31.31 -14.23
C LYS A 201 6.42 -31.85 -15.04
N PRO A 202 6.18 -31.35 -16.26
CA PRO A 202 6.80 -30.16 -16.87
C PRO A 202 6.45 -28.87 -16.11
N ASN A 203 7.27 -27.82 -16.26
CA ASN A 203 7.04 -26.50 -15.65
C ASN A 203 6.16 -25.57 -16.53
N THR A 204 5.82 -26.01 -17.73
CA THR A 204 4.93 -25.33 -18.66
C THR A 204 3.99 -26.32 -19.33
N ILE A 205 2.74 -25.93 -19.57
CA ILE A 205 1.76 -26.73 -20.31
C ILE A 205 2.00 -26.55 -21.82
N PRO A 206 2.40 -27.59 -22.56
CA PRO A 206 2.72 -27.46 -23.98
C PRO A 206 1.49 -27.13 -24.82
N THR A 207 1.68 -26.43 -25.94
CA THR A 207 0.64 -26.07 -26.91
C THR A 207 -0.15 -27.28 -27.42
N SER A 208 0.50 -28.45 -27.55
CA SER A 208 -0.16 -29.70 -27.93
C SER A 208 -1.26 -30.14 -26.96
N ALA A 209 -1.11 -29.83 -25.67
CA ALA A 209 -2.09 -30.15 -24.62
C ALA A 209 -3.18 -29.09 -24.47
N GLN A 210 -3.02 -27.92 -25.11
CA GLN A 210 -3.99 -26.81 -25.07
C GLN A 210 -5.13 -26.97 -26.09
N THR A 211 -5.18 -28.10 -26.78
CA THR A 211 -6.28 -28.43 -27.70
C THR A 211 -7.40 -29.15 -26.94
N ASN A 212 -8.65 -28.99 -27.37
CA ASN A 212 -9.83 -29.67 -26.77
C ASN A 212 -9.81 -31.22 -26.91
N SER A 213 -8.68 -31.80 -27.33
CA SER A 213 -8.48 -33.24 -27.44
C SER A 213 -7.96 -33.77 -26.10
N LYS A 214 -8.80 -34.51 -25.37
CA LYS A 214 -8.51 -35.13 -24.06
C LYS A 214 -7.31 -36.11 -24.01
N THR A 215 -6.54 -36.27 -25.09
CA THR A 215 -5.80 -37.51 -25.36
C THR A 215 -4.28 -37.43 -25.31
N LYS A 216 -3.62 -36.29 -25.08
CA LYS A 216 -2.14 -36.24 -25.13
C LYS A 216 -1.49 -35.20 -24.20
N MET A 217 -1.76 -35.26 -22.90
CA MET A 217 -0.86 -34.61 -21.95
C MET A 217 -0.20 -35.62 -21.02
N GLU A 218 1.12 -35.52 -20.88
CA GLU A 218 1.90 -36.26 -19.89
C GLU A 218 1.51 -35.83 -18.47
N GLN A 219 1.65 -36.74 -17.50
CA GLN A 219 1.36 -36.47 -16.09
C GLN A 219 2.21 -35.31 -15.57
N VAL A 220 1.60 -34.34 -14.88
CA VAL A 220 2.32 -33.27 -14.19
C VAL A 220 2.75 -33.78 -12.83
N THR A 221 4.04 -33.71 -12.52
CA THR A 221 4.58 -34.11 -11.22
C THR A 221 4.91 -32.89 -10.36
N LEU A 222 4.38 -32.87 -9.14
CA LEU A 222 4.59 -31.87 -8.10
C LEU A 222 5.57 -32.39 -7.03
N ALA A 223 6.75 -31.79 -6.95
CA ALA A 223 7.69 -32.01 -5.85
C ALA A 223 7.63 -30.83 -4.87
N ILE A 224 7.52 -31.12 -3.58
CA ILE A 224 7.49 -30.14 -2.48
C ILE A 224 8.60 -30.48 -1.50
N CYS A 225 9.47 -29.51 -1.20
CA CYS A 225 10.52 -29.65 -0.20
C CYS A 225 10.49 -28.51 0.81
N PHE A 226 10.43 -28.82 2.10
CA PHE A 226 10.43 -27.86 3.19
C PHE A 226 11.87 -27.56 3.63
N GLN A 227 12.47 -26.50 3.09
CA GLN A 227 13.84 -26.13 3.43
C GLN A 227 13.85 -25.23 4.67
N ALA A 228 14.51 -25.67 5.74
CA ALA A 228 14.71 -24.85 6.93
C ALA A 228 15.70 -23.72 6.62
N GLN A 229 15.25 -22.47 6.72
CA GLN A 229 16.08 -21.27 6.55
C GLN A 229 16.71 -20.83 7.87
N ARG A 230 15.99 -21.03 8.98
CA ARG A 230 16.39 -20.68 10.35
C ARG A 230 15.92 -21.76 11.30
N GLY A 231 16.75 -22.10 12.27
CA GLY A 231 16.51 -23.18 13.23
C GLY A 231 16.86 -24.56 12.66
N ASN A 232 18.11 -24.99 12.83
CA ASN A 232 18.57 -26.30 12.36
C ASN A 232 17.81 -27.43 13.05
N ILE A 233 17.39 -28.42 12.25
CA ILE A 233 16.75 -29.65 12.72
C ILE A 233 17.84 -30.61 13.17
N GLY A 234 17.79 -31.02 14.45
CA GLY A 234 18.78 -31.93 15.03
C GLY A 234 18.61 -33.38 14.55
N PRO A 235 19.64 -34.24 14.69
CA PRO A 235 19.49 -35.66 14.42
C PRO A 235 18.45 -36.27 15.38
N GLY A 236 17.46 -36.98 14.83
CA GLY A 236 16.36 -37.59 15.60
C GLY A 236 15.24 -36.61 16.01
N GLU A 237 15.31 -35.34 15.58
CA GLU A 237 14.21 -34.39 15.77
C GLU A 237 13.15 -34.59 14.68
N GLU A 238 11.91 -34.82 15.10
CA GLU A 238 10.76 -35.05 14.22
C GLU A 238 9.81 -33.85 14.25
N LEU A 239 9.59 -33.23 13.09
CA LEU A 239 8.70 -32.07 12.96
C LEU A 239 7.52 -32.41 12.04
N PRO A 240 6.38 -32.88 12.59
CA PRO A 240 5.20 -33.18 11.79
C PRO A 240 4.54 -31.89 11.30
N ILE A 241 4.39 -31.76 9.98
CA ILE A 241 3.73 -30.65 9.32
C ILE A 241 2.43 -31.12 8.69
N SER A 242 1.32 -30.48 9.05
CA SER A 242 0.09 -30.57 8.27
C SER A 242 0.17 -29.62 7.09
N TYR A 243 -0.13 -30.11 5.90
CA TYR A 243 -0.17 -29.30 4.67
C TYR A 243 -1.50 -29.45 3.94
N ASN A 244 -1.84 -28.46 3.13
CA ASN A 244 -2.96 -28.43 2.20
C ASN A 244 -2.52 -27.80 0.87
N ILE A 245 -2.90 -28.39 -0.25
CA ILE A 245 -2.58 -28.00 -1.61
C ILE A 245 -3.89 -27.72 -2.35
N ASP A 246 -4.13 -26.44 -2.65
CA ASP A 246 -5.19 -26.01 -3.54
C ASP A 246 -4.64 -25.89 -4.97
N LEU A 247 -5.08 -26.81 -5.84
CA LEU A 247 -4.73 -26.81 -7.26
C LEU A 247 -5.59 -25.80 -8.00
N ASP A 248 -4.97 -24.94 -8.80
CA ASP A 248 -5.64 -23.91 -9.60
C ASP A 248 -6.51 -22.97 -8.72
N ALA A 249 -5.85 -22.38 -7.73
CA ALA A 249 -6.46 -21.57 -6.69
C ALA A 249 -7.30 -20.42 -7.28
N GLY A 250 -8.49 -20.19 -6.72
CA GLY A 250 -9.43 -19.16 -7.19
C GLY A 250 -10.24 -19.49 -8.44
N GLN A 251 -9.98 -20.63 -9.10
CA GLN A 251 -10.77 -21.06 -10.28
C GLN A 251 -11.98 -21.93 -9.90
N ASN A 252 -13.13 -21.67 -10.53
CA ASN A 252 -14.34 -22.48 -10.36
C ASN A 252 -14.22 -23.87 -11.01
N LYS A 253 -13.51 -23.97 -12.14
CA LYS A 253 -13.20 -25.24 -12.81
C LYS A 253 -11.70 -25.46 -12.77
N LYS A 254 -11.27 -26.42 -11.95
CA LYS A 254 -9.85 -26.73 -11.75
C LYS A 254 -9.26 -27.38 -12.99
N ARG A 255 -8.16 -26.82 -13.51
CA ARG A 255 -7.41 -27.35 -14.66
C ARG A 255 -6.43 -28.46 -14.29
N LEU A 256 -6.17 -28.65 -13.00
CA LEU A 256 -5.40 -29.77 -12.46
C LEU A 256 -6.22 -30.54 -11.42
N SER A 257 -6.04 -31.86 -11.37
CA SER A 257 -6.62 -32.73 -10.36
C SER A 257 -5.60 -33.76 -9.87
N PHE A 258 -5.75 -34.22 -8.63
CA PHE A 258 -4.97 -35.34 -8.09
C PHE A 258 -5.32 -36.65 -8.80
N GLU A 259 -4.34 -37.55 -8.97
CA GLU A 259 -4.51 -38.85 -9.65
C GLU A 259 -5.26 -39.89 -8.79
N ASP A 260 -4.89 -40.02 -7.52
CA ASP A 260 -5.52 -40.94 -6.57
C ASP A 260 -6.46 -40.18 -5.62
N LYS A 261 -7.25 -40.89 -4.80
CA LYS A 261 -8.07 -40.32 -3.69
C LYS A 261 -7.27 -39.49 -2.64
N ALA A 262 -6.00 -39.17 -2.93
CA ALA A 262 -5.24 -38.15 -2.25
C ALA A 262 -5.99 -36.82 -2.36
N ASN A 263 -6.63 -36.46 -1.26
CA ASN A 263 -7.00 -35.07 -1.03
C ASN A 263 -5.68 -34.31 -0.91
N GLY A 264 -5.57 -33.10 -1.44
CA GLY A 264 -4.34 -32.27 -1.39
C GLY A 264 -3.82 -31.94 0.01
N GLU A 265 -4.31 -32.62 1.04
CA GLU A 265 -4.04 -32.45 2.45
C GLU A 265 -3.33 -33.69 3.00
N GLY A 266 -2.41 -33.49 3.92
CA GLY A 266 -1.70 -34.58 4.57
C GLY A 266 -0.83 -34.12 5.71
N ILE A 267 -0.20 -35.09 6.36
CA ILE A 267 0.81 -34.86 7.39
C ILE A 267 2.14 -35.42 6.88
N PHE A 268 3.18 -34.60 6.93
CA PHE A 268 4.54 -34.96 6.56
C PHE A 268 5.49 -34.66 7.72
N THR A 269 6.24 -35.67 8.17
CA THR A 269 7.25 -35.49 9.21
C THR A 269 8.58 -35.12 8.58
N ILE A 270 9.07 -33.91 8.89
CA ILE A 270 10.39 -33.46 8.46
C ILE A 270 11.44 -34.02 9.42
N LEU A 271 12.51 -34.56 8.82
CA LEU A 271 13.72 -35.03 9.49
C LEU A 271 14.93 -34.23 8.99
N SER A 272 16.09 -34.39 9.64
CA SER A 272 17.33 -33.70 9.25
C SER A 272 17.81 -34.05 7.83
N ASP A 273 17.53 -35.26 7.36
CA ASP A 273 17.91 -35.79 6.04
C ASP A 273 16.74 -35.86 5.04
N THR A 274 15.51 -35.88 5.56
CA THR A 274 14.29 -36.07 4.77
C THR A 274 13.37 -34.87 4.90
N ASN A 275 13.38 -33.99 3.90
CA ASN A 275 12.61 -32.74 3.90
C ASN A 275 11.70 -32.56 2.67
N CYS A 276 11.64 -33.55 1.78
CA CYS A 276 10.80 -33.53 0.59
C CYS A 276 9.69 -34.58 0.69
N LEU A 277 8.50 -34.21 0.22
CA LEU A 277 7.41 -35.15 0.02
C LEU A 277 7.73 -36.09 -1.15
N ASN A 278 7.10 -37.27 -1.14
CA ASN A 278 7.06 -38.10 -2.34
C ASN A 278 6.40 -37.30 -3.49
N PRO A 279 6.95 -37.39 -4.72
CA PRO A 279 6.40 -36.64 -5.86
C PRO A 279 4.92 -36.94 -6.08
N ILE A 280 4.10 -35.90 -6.08
CA ILE A 280 2.65 -35.97 -6.24
C ILE A 280 2.33 -35.93 -7.73
N LYS A 281 1.55 -36.90 -8.22
CA LYS A 281 1.12 -36.94 -9.61
C LYS A 281 -0.22 -36.24 -9.80
N LEU A 282 -0.28 -35.39 -10.82
CA LEU A 282 -1.41 -34.53 -11.16
C LEU A 282 -1.82 -34.77 -12.62
N PHE A 283 -3.13 -34.74 -12.86
CA PHE A 283 -3.72 -34.78 -14.20
C PHE A 283 -4.17 -33.40 -14.63
N PHE A 284 -3.81 -33.02 -15.86
CA PHE A 284 -4.39 -31.88 -16.54
C PHE A 284 -5.76 -32.27 -17.11
N THR A 285 -6.81 -31.62 -16.61
CA THR A 285 -8.20 -31.99 -16.89
C THR A 285 -8.71 -31.41 -18.21
N GLY A 286 -7.98 -30.42 -18.75
CA GLY A 286 -8.30 -29.75 -19.99
C GLY A 286 -8.13 -28.24 -19.91
N CYS A 287 -8.23 -27.62 -21.07
CA CYS A 287 -7.89 -26.22 -21.25
C CYS A 287 -9.16 -25.39 -21.52
N TYR A 288 -9.81 -24.91 -20.46
CA TYR A 288 -10.95 -23.99 -20.56
C TYR A 288 -10.50 -22.51 -20.59
N ASP A 289 -9.41 -22.24 -19.88
CA ASP A 289 -8.63 -21.01 -19.93
C ASP A 289 -7.16 -21.44 -20.07
N CYS A 290 -6.58 -21.16 -21.23
CA CYS A 290 -5.20 -21.52 -21.59
C CYS A 290 -4.24 -20.34 -21.47
N PHE A 291 -4.70 -19.24 -20.88
CA PHE A 291 -4.01 -17.96 -20.93
C PHE A 291 -3.62 -17.49 -19.53
N SER A 292 -4.49 -17.68 -18.53
CA SER A 292 -4.11 -17.45 -17.14
C SER A 292 -3.19 -18.57 -16.64
N PRO A 293 -2.15 -18.27 -15.82
CA PRO A 293 -1.34 -19.31 -15.23
C PRO A 293 -2.17 -20.20 -14.29
N ILE A 294 -1.79 -21.46 -14.14
CA ILE A 294 -2.36 -22.36 -13.13
C ILE A 294 -1.64 -22.10 -11.81
N GLU A 295 -2.37 -21.64 -10.80
CA GLU A 295 -1.80 -21.31 -9.48
C GLU A 295 -1.94 -22.50 -8.54
N ILE A 296 -0.82 -23.04 -8.05
CA ILE A 296 -0.77 -24.11 -7.06
C ILE A 296 -0.41 -23.49 -5.73
N LYS A 297 -1.35 -23.54 -4.79
CA LYS A 297 -1.24 -22.89 -3.50
C LYS A 297 -1.04 -23.94 -2.40
N LEU A 298 0.09 -23.85 -1.71
CA LEU A 298 0.46 -24.68 -0.56
C LEU A 298 0.28 -23.88 0.73
N ASN A 299 -0.53 -24.41 1.64
CA ASN A 299 -0.64 -23.94 3.01
C ASN A 299 -0.12 -25.00 3.96
N PHE A 300 0.61 -24.62 5.00
CA PHE A 300 1.10 -25.58 5.99
C PHE A 300 1.09 -25.03 7.41
N LYS A 301 1.11 -25.93 8.39
CA LYS A 301 1.21 -25.64 9.82
C LYS A 301 2.03 -26.72 10.51
N LEU A 302 2.75 -26.34 11.55
CA LEU A 302 3.46 -27.30 12.40
C LEU A 302 2.47 -27.95 13.38
N ASN A 303 2.42 -29.28 13.42
CA ASN A 303 1.63 -30.01 14.41
C ASN A 303 2.44 -30.08 15.70
N THR A 304 2.11 -29.19 16.64
CA THR A 304 2.82 -29.09 17.90
C THR A 304 2.25 -30.03 18.95
N THR A 305 3.13 -30.63 19.76
CA THR A 305 2.78 -31.24 21.05
C THR A 305 2.60 -30.17 22.13
N GLU A 306 2.05 -30.54 23.28
CA GLU A 306 2.03 -29.69 24.47
C GLU A 306 3.02 -30.23 25.53
N PRO A 307 4.08 -29.48 25.89
CA PRO A 307 4.55 -28.22 25.30
C PRO A 307 5.17 -28.42 23.91
N PRO A 308 5.19 -27.37 23.06
CA PRO A 308 5.78 -27.45 21.72
C PRO A 308 7.30 -27.55 21.79
N LEU A 309 7.88 -28.44 20.98
CA LEU A 309 9.33 -28.51 20.77
C LEU A 309 9.85 -27.29 20.01
N ARG A 310 9.09 -26.85 18.99
CA ARG A 310 9.33 -25.67 18.18
C ARG A 310 8.03 -24.99 17.81
N ILE A 311 8.15 -23.72 17.44
CA ILE A 311 7.07 -22.95 16.83
C ILE A 311 7.53 -22.37 15.50
N LEU A 312 6.58 -22.16 14.59
CA LEU A 312 6.84 -21.39 13.38
C LEU A 312 7.01 -19.92 13.73
N ASP A 313 7.87 -19.25 12.97
CA ASP A 313 8.02 -17.80 13.06
C ASP A 313 6.70 -17.09 12.74
N PHE A 314 6.29 -16.18 13.61
CA PHE A 314 4.99 -15.49 13.51
C PHE A 314 4.88 -14.60 12.27
N CYS A 315 5.98 -13.98 11.83
CA CYS A 315 6.01 -13.06 10.71
C CYS A 315 6.22 -13.77 9.37
N THR A 316 6.67 -15.03 9.38
CA THR A 316 6.92 -15.79 8.16
C THR A 316 5.61 -16.35 7.62
N PRO A 317 5.28 -16.10 6.34
CA PRO A 317 4.08 -16.65 5.73
C PRO A 317 4.17 -18.17 5.66
N THR A 318 3.05 -18.84 5.94
CA THR A 318 2.92 -20.30 5.81
C THR A 318 2.11 -20.70 4.57
N GLU A 319 1.95 -19.75 3.64
CA GLU A 319 1.19 -19.84 2.41
C GLU A 319 2.12 -19.50 1.23
N PHE A 320 2.24 -20.43 0.29
CA PHE A 320 3.14 -20.32 -0.87
C PHE A 320 2.38 -20.66 -2.14
N THR A 321 2.51 -19.82 -3.16
CA THR A 321 1.85 -20.05 -4.45
C THR A 321 2.88 -20.14 -5.54
N GLU A 322 2.90 -21.26 -6.26
CA GLU A 322 3.70 -21.46 -7.44
C GLU A 322 2.82 -21.51 -8.69
N LYS A 323 3.35 -21.10 -9.84
CA LYS A 323 2.57 -20.95 -11.07
C LYS A 323 3.10 -21.84 -12.18
N ILE A 324 2.20 -22.55 -12.86
CA ILE A 324 2.50 -23.21 -14.13
C ILE A 324 1.99 -22.32 -15.25
N GLN A 325 2.86 -22.01 -16.20
CA GLN A 325 2.54 -21.20 -17.37
C GLN A 325 2.10 -22.09 -18.54
N PHE A 326 1.33 -21.53 -19.46
CA PHE A 326 1.02 -22.15 -20.74
C PHE A 326 2.07 -21.75 -21.78
N GLU A 327 2.55 -22.70 -22.57
CA GLU A 327 3.40 -22.44 -23.73
C GLU A 327 2.64 -21.56 -24.74
N LYS A 328 3.34 -20.60 -25.34
CA LYS A 328 2.76 -19.62 -26.26
C LYS A 328 3.23 -19.88 -27.69
N GLU A 329 2.37 -19.58 -28.65
CA GLU A 329 2.69 -19.74 -30.08
C GLU A 329 3.54 -18.55 -30.55
N CYS A 330 4.85 -18.77 -30.67
CA CYS A 330 5.83 -17.73 -30.98
C CYS A 330 6.80 -18.20 -32.06
N GLU A 331 7.26 -17.30 -32.93
CA GLU A 331 8.16 -17.65 -34.05
C GLU A 331 9.46 -18.27 -33.58
N VAL A 332 9.98 -17.76 -32.45
CA VAL A 332 11.10 -18.35 -31.73
C VAL A 332 10.55 -18.96 -30.45
N LYS A 333 10.77 -20.27 -30.26
CA LYS A 333 10.42 -20.96 -29.02
C LYS A 333 10.94 -20.18 -27.81
N ASP A 334 10.08 -19.97 -26.83
CA ASP A 334 10.35 -19.30 -25.55
C ASP A 334 10.73 -17.81 -25.61
N LYS A 335 10.59 -17.13 -26.77
CA LYS A 335 10.83 -15.68 -26.89
C LYS A 335 9.74 -14.96 -27.69
N CYS A 336 8.56 -14.91 -27.11
CA CYS A 336 7.42 -14.20 -27.66
C CYS A 336 7.63 -12.68 -27.59
N ARG A 337 7.68 -11.99 -28.72
CA ARG A 337 7.83 -10.53 -28.76
C ARG A 337 6.66 -9.89 -29.48
N GLY A 338 5.71 -9.36 -28.71
CA GLY A 338 4.69 -8.47 -29.25
C GLY A 338 5.34 -7.19 -29.77
N ASN A 339 4.83 -6.64 -30.87
CA ASN A 339 5.25 -5.34 -31.38
C ASN A 339 4.00 -4.54 -31.74
N ILE A 340 3.49 -3.80 -30.75
CA ILE A 340 2.33 -2.93 -30.88
C ILE A 340 2.77 -1.53 -30.48
N SER A 341 2.61 -0.58 -31.41
CA SER A 341 3.03 0.81 -31.23
C SER A 341 1.83 1.71 -30.93
N LEU A 342 2.05 2.73 -30.11
CA LEU A 342 1.14 3.87 -29.95
C LEU A 342 1.57 5.08 -30.81
N SER A 343 2.48 4.91 -31.77
CA SER A 343 2.99 6.02 -32.60
C SER A 343 1.86 6.77 -33.30
N ASP A 344 0.90 6.04 -33.85
CA ASP A 344 -0.14 6.57 -34.74
C ASP A 344 -1.33 7.18 -34.00
N SER A 345 -1.37 7.02 -32.67
CA SER A 345 -2.45 7.58 -31.86
C SER A 345 -2.35 9.11 -31.77
N ARG A 346 -3.51 9.78 -31.77
CA ARG A 346 -3.57 11.25 -31.78
C ARG A 346 -4.62 11.76 -30.81
N LEU A 347 -4.29 12.86 -30.14
CA LEU A 347 -5.23 13.62 -29.34
C LEU A 347 -6.09 14.46 -30.30
N SER A 348 -7.40 14.51 -30.06
CA SER A 348 -8.32 15.25 -30.92
C SER A 348 -8.16 16.77 -30.82
N LYS A 349 -7.58 17.27 -29.72
CA LYS A 349 -7.36 18.71 -29.47
C LYS A 349 -6.11 18.91 -28.62
N ASP A 350 -5.22 19.80 -29.06
CA ASP A 350 -4.03 20.19 -28.29
C ASP A 350 -4.31 21.29 -27.26
N MET A 351 -5.53 21.85 -27.26
CA MET A 351 -5.97 22.85 -26.31
C MET A 351 -7.41 22.61 -25.87
N VAL A 352 -7.60 22.67 -24.56
CA VAL A 352 -8.88 22.47 -23.88
C VAL A 352 -9.32 23.77 -23.23
N ILE A 353 -10.49 24.26 -23.62
CA ILE A 353 -11.10 25.47 -23.07
C ILE A 353 -12.22 25.06 -22.11
N ILE A 354 -12.00 25.18 -20.81
CA ILE A 354 -12.96 24.86 -19.75
C ILE A 354 -14.20 25.76 -19.91
N GLY A 355 -15.39 25.16 -19.97
CA GLY A 355 -16.67 25.83 -20.20
C GLY A 355 -17.10 25.93 -21.68
N MET A 356 -16.23 25.59 -22.64
CA MET A 356 -16.58 25.52 -24.07
C MET A 356 -16.30 24.14 -24.69
N THR A 357 -15.22 23.49 -24.27
CA THR A 357 -14.81 22.18 -24.79
C THR A 357 -15.65 21.10 -24.10
N GLN A 358 -16.50 20.42 -24.88
CA GLN A 358 -17.37 19.37 -24.35
C GLN A 358 -16.62 18.08 -24.02
N ASN A 359 -15.85 17.58 -24.99
CA ASN A 359 -15.11 16.32 -24.88
C ASN A 359 -13.67 16.46 -25.41
N LEU A 360 -12.76 15.70 -24.80
CA LEU A 360 -11.42 15.39 -25.28
C LEU A 360 -11.37 13.90 -25.65
N MET A 361 -10.67 13.54 -26.71
CA MET A 361 -10.64 12.17 -27.23
C MET A 361 -9.24 11.83 -27.72
N ILE A 362 -8.81 10.59 -27.52
CA ILE A 362 -7.63 10.01 -28.17
C ILE A 362 -8.10 8.90 -29.10
N ASP A 363 -7.69 8.99 -30.37
CA ASP A 363 -7.87 7.96 -31.38
C ASP A 363 -6.65 7.04 -31.39
N PHE A 364 -6.89 5.73 -31.28
CA PHE A 364 -5.86 4.69 -31.26
C PHE A 364 -5.98 3.82 -32.51
N HIS A 365 -4.91 3.75 -33.28
CA HIS A 365 -4.77 2.83 -34.40
C HIS A 365 -3.60 1.89 -34.08
N LEU A 366 -3.93 0.66 -33.65
CA LEU A 366 -2.94 -0.30 -33.18
C LEU A 366 -2.83 -1.44 -34.19
N THR A 367 -1.61 -1.80 -34.55
CA THR A 367 -1.29 -2.98 -35.35
C THR A 367 -0.26 -3.81 -34.60
N ASN A 368 -0.48 -5.11 -34.49
CA ASN A 368 0.54 -6.02 -33.97
C ASN A 368 1.42 -6.54 -35.11
N PHE A 369 2.63 -6.01 -35.24
CA PHE A 369 3.62 -6.43 -36.24
C PHE A 369 4.51 -7.59 -35.76
N GLY A 370 4.44 -7.96 -34.48
CA GLY A 370 5.26 -8.99 -33.85
C GLY A 370 4.51 -10.32 -33.69
N ASP A 371 4.94 -11.13 -32.71
CA ASP A 371 4.20 -12.31 -32.29
C ASP A 371 2.86 -11.91 -31.64
N SER A 372 1.96 -12.88 -31.51
CA SER A 372 0.72 -12.70 -30.74
C SER A 372 1.03 -12.19 -29.31
N ALA A 373 0.32 -11.14 -28.89
CA ALA A 373 0.51 -10.50 -27.59
C ALA A 373 -0.62 -10.91 -26.64
N TYR A 374 -0.28 -11.64 -25.59
CA TYR A 374 -1.24 -12.21 -24.64
C TYR A 374 -1.58 -11.21 -23.53
N MET A 375 -2.82 -11.22 -23.03
CA MET A 375 -3.34 -10.33 -21.99
C MET A 375 -3.00 -8.83 -22.21
N THR A 376 -3.08 -8.37 -23.45
CA THR A 376 -2.69 -7.00 -23.82
C THR A 376 -3.52 -5.97 -23.05
N THR A 377 -2.84 -5.09 -22.31
CA THR A 377 -3.47 -4.11 -21.42
C THR A 377 -2.91 -2.72 -21.69
N LEU A 378 -3.81 -1.76 -21.91
CA LEU A 378 -3.54 -0.34 -22.03
C LEU A 378 -3.97 0.37 -20.75
N VAL A 379 -3.03 1.01 -20.06
CA VAL A 379 -3.30 1.83 -18.88
C VAL A 379 -3.12 3.29 -19.24
N LEU A 380 -4.16 4.09 -18.99
CA LEU A 380 -4.14 5.54 -19.18
C LEU A 380 -4.24 6.23 -17.82
N ALA A 381 -3.27 7.10 -17.52
CA ALA A 381 -3.35 8.00 -16.37
C ALA A 381 -3.67 9.42 -16.86
N TYR A 382 -4.66 10.06 -16.24
CA TYR A 382 -5.16 11.37 -16.66
C TYR A 382 -5.59 12.21 -15.45
N PRO A 383 -5.56 13.56 -15.57
CA PRO A 383 -5.92 14.46 -14.50
C PRO A 383 -7.43 14.44 -14.22
N ASN A 384 -7.80 14.68 -12.96
CA ASN A 384 -9.19 14.61 -12.49
C ASN A 384 -10.14 15.69 -13.03
N MET A 385 -9.62 16.66 -13.81
CA MET A 385 -10.48 17.56 -14.60
C MET A 385 -11.16 16.84 -15.78
N LEU A 386 -10.71 15.63 -16.11
CA LEU A 386 -11.29 14.76 -17.12
C LEU A 386 -12.03 13.61 -16.44
N LEU A 387 -13.27 13.37 -16.87
CA LEU A 387 -14.07 12.21 -16.48
C LEU A 387 -14.18 11.26 -17.66
N PHE A 388 -13.88 9.98 -17.44
CA PHE A 388 -14.09 8.96 -18.47
C PHE A 388 -15.56 8.98 -18.93
N ASN A 389 -15.78 9.11 -20.24
CA ASN A 389 -17.10 9.20 -20.84
C ASN A 389 -17.44 7.94 -21.63
N LYS A 390 -16.63 7.62 -22.65
CA LYS A 390 -16.94 6.54 -23.58
C LYS A 390 -15.71 5.87 -24.16
N PHE A 391 -15.78 4.55 -24.22
CA PHE A 391 -14.95 3.68 -25.05
C PHE A 391 -15.75 3.25 -26.28
N THR A 392 -15.20 3.41 -27.48
CA THR A 392 -15.95 3.20 -28.74
C THR A 392 -15.77 1.83 -29.38
N MET A 393 -14.92 0.96 -28.82
CA MET A 393 -14.65 -0.36 -29.41
C MET A 393 -15.82 -1.33 -29.19
N LYS A 394 -16.26 -2.02 -30.26
CA LYS A 394 -17.33 -3.03 -30.25
C LYS A 394 -16.82 -4.41 -30.69
N MET A 395 -15.71 -4.88 -30.14
CA MET A 395 -15.23 -6.25 -30.37
C MET A 395 -15.33 -7.08 -29.10
N GLU A 396 -15.52 -8.39 -29.25
CA GLU A 396 -15.57 -9.34 -28.13
C GLU A 396 -14.26 -9.31 -27.31
N GLY A 397 -14.39 -9.49 -26.00
CA GLY A 397 -13.26 -9.62 -25.07
C GLY A 397 -12.60 -8.31 -24.62
N SER A 398 -13.04 -7.14 -25.07
CA SER A 398 -12.41 -5.88 -24.67
C SER A 398 -13.23 -5.12 -23.64
N VAL A 399 -12.63 -4.89 -22.47
CA VAL A 399 -13.28 -4.27 -21.31
C VAL A 399 -12.36 -3.22 -20.72
N CYS A 400 -12.91 -2.05 -20.35
CA CYS A 400 -12.18 -1.01 -19.66
C CYS A 400 -12.76 -0.79 -18.26
N GLU A 401 -11.87 -0.74 -17.27
CA GLU A 401 -12.18 -0.47 -15.87
C GLU A 401 -11.62 0.90 -15.48
N ASN A 402 -12.48 1.76 -14.96
CA ASN A 402 -12.11 3.11 -14.53
C ASN A 402 -11.91 3.15 -13.01
N GLN A 403 -10.76 3.65 -12.57
CA GLN A 403 -10.40 3.86 -11.17
C GLN A 403 -10.11 5.35 -10.91
N VAL A 404 -11.00 5.99 -10.16
CA VAL A 404 -10.88 7.42 -9.80
C VAL A 404 -10.13 7.54 -8.47
N LYS A 405 -9.02 8.28 -8.44
CA LYS A 405 -8.31 8.66 -7.19
C LYS A 405 -8.36 10.18 -7.00
N GLU A 406 -7.90 10.70 -5.87
CA GLU A 406 -8.03 12.13 -5.50
C GLU A 406 -7.31 13.12 -6.42
N ASN A 407 -6.16 12.74 -7.03
CA ASN A 407 -5.37 13.62 -7.90
C ASN A 407 -5.27 13.15 -9.38
N ILE A 408 -5.04 11.86 -9.60
CA ILE A 408 -4.86 11.26 -10.92
C ILE A 408 -5.79 10.05 -11.02
N SER A 409 -6.57 9.99 -12.09
CA SER A 409 -7.44 8.85 -12.40
C SER A 409 -6.78 7.91 -13.39
N TYR A 410 -7.13 6.63 -13.33
CA TYR A 410 -6.59 5.57 -14.15
C TYR A 410 -7.69 4.84 -14.90
N LEU A 411 -7.51 4.63 -16.21
CA LEU A 411 -8.37 3.76 -17.01
C LEU A 411 -7.53 2.58 -17.48
N LYS A 412 -7.92 1.37 -17.09
CA LYS A 412 -7.28 0.12 -17.48
C LYS A 412 -8.16 -0.57 -18.52
N CYS A 413 -7.67 -0.70 -19.74
CA CYS A 413 -8.37 -1.34 -20.85
C CYS A 413 -7.68 -2.63 -21.27
N HIS A 414 -8.44 -3.73 -21.27
CA HIS A 414 -8.05 -4.99 -21.87
C HIS A 414 -8.37 -4.96 -23.37
N LEU A 415 -7.34 -5.12 -24.21
CA LEU A 415 -7.46 -5.01 -25.67
C LEU A 415 -7.41 -6.38 -26.31
N LEU A 416 -8.47 -6.77 -27.04
CA LEU A 416 -8.58 -8.05 -27.74
C LEU A 416 -8.21 -9.25 -26.84
N HIS A 417 -8.75 -9.25 -25.61
CA HIS A 417 -8.46 -10.28 -24.62
C HIS A 417 -9.00 -11.65 -25.08
N PRO A 418 -8.27 -12.76 -24.86
CA PRO A 418 -6.97 -12.87 -24.18
C PRO A 418 -5.75 -12.76 -25.11
N VAL A 419 -5.92 -12.68 -26.44
CA VAL A 419 -4.80 -12.68 -27.41
C VAL A 419 -4.99 -11.63 -28.49
N PHE A 420 -4.10 -10.65 -28.52
CA PHE A 420 -3.93 -9.74 -29.66
C PHE A 420 -3.04 -10.43 -30.71
N LYS A 421 -3.69 -11.14 -31.64
CA LYS A 421 -3.02 -11.94 -32.67
C LYS A 421 -2.08 -11.13 -33.56
N LYS A 422 -1.04 -11.78 -34.06
CA LYS A 422 -0.14 -11.25 -35.08
C LYS A 422 -0.91 -10.71 -36.30
N ASN A 423 -0.43 -9.62 -36.87
CA ASN A 423 -0.98 -8.93 -38.05
C ASN A 423 -2.44 -8.46 -37.91
N THR A 424 -2.98 -8.46 -36.70
CA THR A 424 -4.32 -7.91 -36.45
C THR A 424 -4.21 -6.40 -36.26
N GLN A 425 -5.21 -5.67 -36.77
CA GLN A 425 -5.33 -4.23 -36.61
C GLN A 425 -6.60 -3.91 -35.83
N VAL A 426 -6.52 -2.92 -34.96
CA VAL A 426 -7.68 -2.44 -34.20
C VAL A 426 -7.67 -0.93 -34.13
N HIS A 427 -8.86 -0.36 -34.31
CA HIS A 427 -9.10 1.06 -34.19
C HIS A 427 -10.19 1.30 -33.15
N PHE A 428 -9.88 2.14 -32.17
CA PHE A 428 -10.84 2.61 -31.18
C PHE A 428 -10.47 4.00 -30.68
N SER A 429 -11.44 4.67 -30.06
CA SER A 429 -11.27 5.96 -29.43
C SER A 429 -11.75 5.93 -27.99
N ILE A 430 -11.00 6.59 -27.10
CA ILE A 430 -11.39 6.84 -25.71
C ILE A 430 -11.67 8.33 -25.58
N SER A 431 -12.85 8.66 -25.03
CA SER A 431 -13.25 10.05 -24.80
C SER A 431 -13.50 10.33 -23.33
N TRP A 432 -13.13 11.55 -22.95
CA TRP A 432 -13.35 12.14 -21.63
C TRP A 432 -14.23 13.38 -21.75
N GLN A 433 -15.12 13.53 -20.78
CA GLN A 433 -15.86 14.75 -20.54
C GLN A 433 -15.08 15.67 -19.60
N LEU A 434 -15.17 16.97 -19.82
CA LEU A 434 -14.59 17.94 -18.91
C LEU A 434 -15.50 18.19 -17.71
N VAL A 435 -14.88 18.24 -16.52
CA VAL A 435 -15.55 18.79 -15.33
C VAL A 435 -15.54 20.31 -15.44
N ASN A 436 -16.72 20.95 -15.34
CA ASN A 436 -16.87 22.40 -15.33
C ASN A 436 -16.43 23.02 -13.99
N LYS A 437 -15.20 22.75 -13.56
CA LYS A 437 -14.55 23.36 -12.40
C LYS A 437 -13.32 24.14 -12.89
N LYS A 438 -13.10 25.32 -12.32
CA LYS A 438 -11.93 26.15 -12.61
C LYS A 438 -10.65 25.33 -12.36
N SER A 439 -9.70 25.40 -13.28
CA SER A 439 -8.35 24.88 -13.07
C SER A 439 -7.35 26.01 -13.11
N GLU A 440 -6.36 25.96 -12.21
CA GLU A 440 -5.19 26.83 -12.21
C GLU A 440 -4.07 26.29 -13.12
N MET A 441 -4.22 25.05 -13.59
CA MET A 441 -3.27 24.42 -14.51
C MET A 441 -3.33 25.08 -15.89
N ARG A 442 -2.16 25.32 -16.48
CA ARG A 442 -2.01 25.84 -17.85
C ARG A 442 -1.79 24.74 -18.89
N GLU A 443 -1.23 23.62 -18.45
CA GLU A 443 -0.92 22.44 -19.25
C GLU A 443 -1.23 21.21 -18.43
N ALA A 444 -1.60 20.13 -19.11
CA ALA A 444 -1.76 18.83 -18.52
C ALA A 444 -1.40 17.74 -19.53
N GLU A 445 -1.31 16.51 -19.04
CA GLU A 445 -0.91 15.37 -19.83
C GLU A 445 -1.79 14.14 -19.56
N ILE A 446 -1.86 13.25 -20.56
CA ILE A 446 -2.37 11.89 -20.41
C ILE A 446 -1.21 10.96 -20.73
N THR A 447 -0.87 10.04 -19.82
CA THR A 447 0.16 9.04 -20.07
C THR A 447 -0.48 7.71 -20.42
N ALA A 448 -0.02 7.09 -21.51
CA ALA A 448 -0.42 5.76 -21.95
C ALA A 448 0.72 4.76 -21.79
N ASN A 449 0.44 3.66 -21.11
CA ASN A 449 1.33 2.52 -20.96
C ASN A 449 0.68 1.27 -21.55
N LEU A 450 1.25 0.74 -22.64
CA LEU A 450 0.77 -0.47 -23.31
C LEU A 450 1.67 -1.65 -22.95
N THR A 451 1.07 -2.73 -22.46
CA THR A 451 1.76 -3.92 -21.95
C THR A 451 1.12 -5.22 -22.45
N CYS A 452 1.88 -6.31 -22.44
CA CYS A 452 1.37 -7.67 -22.65
C CYS A 452 2.10 -8.67 -21.73
N GLU A 453 1.50 -9.84 -21.54
CA GLU A 453 2.05 -10.92 -20.71
C GLU A 453 2.65 -12.01 -21.61
N ASN A 454 3.88 -11.84 -22.09
CA ASN A 454 4.55 -12.77 -23.01
C ASN A 454 5.75 -13.48 -22.35
N GLY A 455 5.49 -14.09 -21.18
CA GLY A 455 6.55 -14.69 -20.33
C GLY A 455 6.95 -13.79 -19.16
N GLY A 456 5.99 -12.98 -18.70
CA GLY A 456 6.17 -11.83 -17.81
C GLY A 456 5.62 -10.57 -18.45
N THR A 457 5.48 -9.51 -17.65
CA THR A 457 4.98 -8.22 -18.13
C THR A 457 6.01 -7.56 -19.04
N GLN A 458 5.71 -7.51 -20.34
CA GLN A 458 6.48 -6.81 -21.35
C GLN A 458 5.82 -5.44 -21.61
N VAL A 459 6.58 -4.36 -21.44
CA VAL A 459 6.15 -3.02 -21.89
C VAL A 459 6.37 -2.92 -23.40
N LEU A 460 5.30 -2.67 -24.14
CA LEU A 460 5.32 -2.58 -25.59
C LEU A 460 5.57 -1.15 -26.06
N TYR A 461 4.91 -0.17 -25.42
CA TYR A 461 5.04 1.23 -25.78
C TYR A 461 4.60 2.14 -24.63
N PHE A 462 5.27 3.28 -24.48
CA PHE A 462 4.87 4.36 -23.58
C PHE A 462 4.75 5.66 -24.36
N LYS A 463 3.66 6.41 -24.14
CA LYS A 463 3.43 7.69 -24.83
C LYS A 463 2.72 8.67 -23.93
N THR A 464 3.16 9.93 -23.96
CA THR A 464 2.52 11.04 -23.25
C THR A 464 1.88 11.99 -24.24
N TYR A 465 0.60 12.35 -24.01
CA TYR A 465 -0.13 13.33 -24.79
C TYR A 465 -0.28 14.61 -23.98
N HIS A 466 0.30 15.70 -24.45
CA HIS A 466 0.24 17.00 -23.79
C HIS A 466 -0.88 17.85 -24.39
N PHE A 467 -1.56 18.64 -23.56
CA PHE A 467 -2.53 19.62 -24.03
C PHE A 467 -2.56 20.86 -23.13
N GLY A 468 -2.79 22.01 -23.74
CA GLY A 468 -2.95 23.29 -23.05
C GLY A 468 -4.36 23.44 -22.45
N ILE A 469 -4.46 24.21 -21.37
CA ILE A 469 -5.71 24.48 -20.65
C ILE A 469 -5.96 25.99 -20.62
N LYS A 470 -7.17 26.40 -21.00
CA LYS A 470 -7.66 27.77 -20.86
C LYS A 470 -9.04 27.78 -20.19
N ASN A 471 -9.36 28.85 -19.48
CA ASN A 471 -10.69 29.07 -18.92
C ASN A 471 -11.49 30.01 -19.85
N ALA A 472 -12.72 29.64 -20.20
CA ALA A 472 -13.59 30.53 -20.96
C ALA A 472 -14.14 31.66 -20.08
N LEU A 473 -14.13 32.89 -20.60
CA LEU A 473 -14.82 34.04 -20.03
C LEU A 473 -15.84 34.57 -21.03
N LYS A 474 -17.13 34.50 -20.70
CA LYS A 474 -18.20 35.08 -21.53
C LYS A 474 -18.59 36.44 -20.99
N VAL A 475 -18.31 37.48 -21.78
CA VAL A 475 -18.66 38.88 -21.45
C VAL A 475 -19.81 39.33 -22.37
N GLN A 476 -20.91 39.80 -21.78
CA GLN A 476 -22.02 40.41 -22.51
C GLN A 476 -22.23 41.85 -22.03
N LEU A 477 -22.30 42.79 -22.98
CA LEU A 477 -22.56 44.21 -22.72
C LEU A 477 -23.90 44.59 -23.36
N THR A 478 -24.82 45.14 -22.57
CA THR A 478 -26.10 45.67 -23.03
C THR A 478 -26.25 47.12 -22.58
N GLY A 479 -27.06 47.92 -23.28
CA GLY A 479 -27.30 49.32 -22.93
C GLY A 479 -28.67 49.80 -23.35
N GLU A 480 -29.22 50.75 -22.58
CA GLU A 480 -30.54 51.35 -22.77
C GLU A 480 -30.50 52.86 -22.50
N ALA A 481 -31.34 53.63 -23.19
CA ALA A 481 -31.48 55.08 -23.02
C ALA A 481 -32.91 55.42 -22.59
N THR A 482 -33.08 56.34 -21.62
CA THR A 482 -34.39 56.78 -21.14
C THR A 482 -34.45 58.31 -20.94
N PRO A 483 -35.41 59.01 -21.57
CA PRO A 483 -36.22 58.51 -22.68
C PRO A 483 -35.34 58.21 -23.90
N ASN A 484 -35.66 57.15 -24.64
CA ASN A 484 -34.97 56.84 -25.91
C ASN A 484 -35.39 57.77 -27.06
N ILE A 485 -36.44 58.57 -26.86
CA ILE A 485 -36.97 59.55 -27.82
C ILE A 485 -37.35 60.83 -27.05
N VAL A 486 -36.82 61.97 -27.49
CA VAL A 486 -37.22 63.30 -26.98
C VAL A 486 -37.97 64.04 -28.08
N LYS A 487 -39.16 64.55 -27.76
CA LYS A 487 -39.91 65.45 -28.64
C LYS A 487 -39.65 66.89 -28.21
N LEU A 488 -39.21 67.73 -29.14
CA LEU A 488 -38.99 69.16 -28.93
C LEU A 488 -40.25 69.92 -29.38
N THR A 489 -40.75 70.84 -28.56
CA THR A 489 -41.88 71.71 -28.88
C THR A 489 -41.53 73.16 -28.57
N ASP A 490 -41.73 74.05 -29.54
CA ASP A 490 -41.15 75.41 -29.57
C ASP A 490 -41.75 76.43 -28.56
N GLN A 491 -42.62 76.00 -27.64
CA GLN A 491 -43.41 76.94 -26.82
C GLN A 491 -43.07 76.95 -25.32
N THR A 492 -42.19 76.07 -24.83
CA THR A 492 -41.59 76.15 -23.49
C THR A 492 -40.22 75.45 -23.44
N ILE A 493 -39.23 76.06 -22.79
CA ILE A 493 -37.92 75.42 -22.52
C ILE A 493 -38.11 74.44 -21.34
N GLU A 494 -38.29 73.16 -21.63
CA GLU A 494 -38.31 72.09 -20.62
C GLU A 494 -36.94 71.40 -20.55
N ASN A 495 -36.30 71.45 -19.39
CA ASN A 495 -35.13 70.60 -19.11
C ASN A 495 -35.61 69.17 -18.85
N LYS A 496 -35.23 68.22 -19.71
CA LYS A 496 -35.48 66.79 -19.52
C LYS A 496 -34.17 66.04 -19.32
N ASP A 497 -34.12 65.30 -18.21
CA ASP A 497 -32.98 64.43 -17.92
C ASP A 497 -32.96 63.25 -18.89
N LEU A 498 -31.83 63.06 -19.58
CA LEU A 498 -31.54 61.90 -20.39
C LEU A 498 -30.60 60.97 -19.63
N THR A 499 -31.06 59.75 -19.36
CA THR A 499 -30.28 58.73 -18.65
C THR A 499 -29.90 57.61 -19.59
N PHE A 500 -28.61 57.31 -19.71
CA PHE A 500 -28.10 56.12 -20.40
C PHE A 500 -27.65 55.11 -19.35
N LYS A 501 -28.22 53.91 -19.38
CA LYS A 501 -27.85 52.80 -18.50
C LYS A 501 -27.16 51.72 -19.33
N PHE A 502 -25.93 51.39 -18.97
CA PHE A 502 -25.23 50.24 -19.53
C PHE A 502 -25.20 49.13 -18.47
N GLN A 503 -25.54 47.92 -18.87
CA GLN A 503 -25.46 46.75 -18.02
C GLN A 503 -24.43 45.78 -18.59
N VAL A 504 -23.45 45.44 -17.77
CA VAL A 504 -22.46 44.41 -18.11
C VAL A 504 -22.89 43.14 -17.41
N CYS A 505 -23.23 42.11 -18.17
CA CYS A 505 -23.48 40.78 -17.65
C CYS A 505 -22.23 39.93 -17.88
N LEU A 506 -21.46 39.72 -16.81
CA LEU A 506 -20.45 38.67 -16.78
C LEU A 506 -21.16 37.36 -16.46
N GLN A 507 -21.34 36.50 -17.46
CA GLN A 507 -21.90 35.18 -17.23
C GLN A 507 -20.75 34.26 -16.81
N CYS A 508 -20.30 34.40 -15.56
CA CYS A 508 -19.46 33.41 -14.92
C CYS A 508 -20.31 32.16 -14.71
N PHE A 509 -19.93 31.04 -15.32
CA PHE A 509 -20.47 29.74 -14.89
C PHE A 509 -20.23 29.63 -13.39
N ARG A 510 -21.32 29.60 -12.59
CA ARG A 510 -21.36 29.62 -11.12
C ARG A 510 -20.06 29.12 -10.51
N LEU A 511 -19.15 30.03 -10.14
CA LEU A 511 -18.06 29.90 -9.17
C LEU A 511 -17.17 31.15 -9.26
N SER A 512 -17.05 31.84 -8.13
CA SER A 512 -16.11 32.91 -7.77
C SER A 512 -14.99 33.21 -8.78
N ILE A 513 -15.25 34.14 -9.71
CA ILE A 513 -14.18 34.80 -10.46
C ILE A 513 -13.78 36.06 -9.70
N MET A 514 -12.57 36.06 -9.12
CA MET A 514 -11.79 37.29 -9.05
C MET A 514 -11.34 37.59 -10.48
N CYS A 515 -12.04 38.51 -11.16
CA CYS A 515 -11.61 39.04 -12.45
C CYS A 515 -10.43 39.97 -12.18
N SER A 516 -9.22 39.42 -12.02
CA SER A 516 -8.03 40.25 -12.08
C SER A 516 -7.69 40.48 -13.55
N ASN A 517 -8.23 41.56 -14.09
CA ASN A 517 -7.51 42.59 -14.81
C ASN A 517 -8.54 43.59 -15.30
N GLN A 518 -8.31 44.87 -14.99
CA GLN A 518 -9.17 46.01 -15.29
C GLN A 518 -9.82 45.88 -16.68
N ILE A 519 -11.11 45.53 -16.74
CA ILE A 519 -11.87 45.60 -17.98
C ILE A 519 -12.15 47.09 -18.20
N LYS A 520 -11.35 47.74 -19.04
CA LYS A 520 -11.52 49.15 -19.36
C LYS A 520 -12.60 49.30 -20.43
N PHE A 521 -13.74 49.84 -20.05
CA PHE A 521 -14.78 50.25 -20.99
C PHE A 521 -14.51 51.70 -21.44
N ILE A 522 -14.55 51.93 -22.74
CA ILE A 522 -14.42 53.27 -23.32
C ILE A 522 -15.75 53.58 -24.00
N TYR A 523 -16.47 54.59 -23.52
CA TYR A 523 -17.61 55.13 -24.22
C TYR A 523 -17.23 56.46 -24.88
N LYS A 524 -17.79 56.72 -26.06
CA LYS A 524 -17.58 57.97 -26.79
C LYS A 524 -18.93 58.68 -26.89
N ALA A 525 -19.05 59.83 -26.23
CA ALA A 525 -20.22 60.69 -26.34
C ALA A 525 -19.90 61.86 -27.30
N LEU A 526 -20.84 62.19 -28.19
CA LEU A 526 -20.71 63.30 -29.14
C LEU A 526 -21.44 64.52 -28.55
N PHE A 527 -20.70 65.57 -28.17
CA PHE A 527 -21.27 66.84 -27.71
C PHE A 527 -20.62 68.02 -28.46
N THR A 528 -21.43 68.99 -28.90
CA THR A 528 -20.96 70.26 -29.48
C THR A 528 -21.66 71.45 -28.83
N SER A 529 -20.87 72.21 -28.05
CA SER A 529 -21.02 73.57 -27.50
C SER A 529 -22.20 74.00 -26.63
N ALA A 530 -21.80 74.52 -25.45
CA ALA A 530 -22.29 75.70 -24.73
C ALA A 530 -23.71 75.66 -24.12
N ASP A 531 -23.90 74.80 -23.11
CA ASP A 531 -24.66 75.08 -21.86
C ASP A 531 -25.07 73.75 -21.21
N VAL A 532 -24.09 73.02 -20.67
CA VAL A 532 -24.37 71.84 -19.83
C VAL A 532 -23.57 71.93 -18.54
N THR A 533 -24.26 72.30 -17.48
CA THR A 533 -23.74 72.45 -16.12
C THR A 533 -23.82 71.11 -15.38
N LYS A 534 -22.67 70.54 -15.00
CA LYS A 534 -22.47 69.39 -14.09
C LYS A 534 -23.11 68.04 -14.48
N CYS A 535 -22.29 67.13 -15.01
CA CYS A 535 -22.55 65.68 -14.89
C CYS A 535 -22.13 65.20 -13.49
N LEU A 536 -23.09 64.80 -12.67
CA LEU A 536 -22.82 64.10 -11.40
C LEU A 536 -22.72 62.59 -11.68
N TYR A 537 -21.50 62.07 -11.59
CA TYR A 537 -21.25 60.63 -11.61
C TYR A 537 -21.65 60.04 -10.25
N ARG A 538 -22.77 59.31 -10.19
CA ARG A 538 -23.09 58.44 -9.05
C ARG A 538 -22.70 57.02 -9.41
N ASN A 539 -21.62 56.53 -8.80
CA ASN A 539 -21.24 55.13 -8.86
C ASN A 539 -22.27 54.32 -8.03
N PRO A 540 -23.03 53.37 -8.60
CA PRO A 540 -23.75 52.41 -7.79
C PRO A 540 -22.73 51.43 -7.18
N ALA A 541 -22.84 51.20 -5.88
CA ALA A 541 -21.98 50.31 -5.10
C ALA A 541 -21.99 48.86 -5.62
#